data_AF-A0A963EEH6-F1
#
_entry.id   AF-A0A963EEH6-F1
#
_cell.length_a   1.000
_cell.length_b   1.000
_cell.length_c   1.000
_cell.angle_alpha   90.00
_cell.angle_beta   90.00
_cell.angle_gamma   90.00
#
_symmetry.space_group_name_H-M   'P 1'
#
loop_
_entity.id
_entity.type
_entity.pdbx_description
1 polymer ?
#
loop_
_entity_poly.entity_id
_entity_poly.type
_entity_poly.pdbx_seq_one_letter_code
_entity_poly.pdbx_strand_id
1 'polypeptide(L)' 'ILHGRYTCLARTPRCGSCIIEDLCEYRAKNLD' A
#
# COMPACT_ATOMS: atom_id res chain seq x y z
N ILE A 1 0.62 -3.41 12.45
CA ILE A 1 -0.85 -3.61 12.60
C ILE A 1 -1.65 -2.43 12.04
N LEU A 2 -1.45 -1.19 12.52
CA LEU A 2 -2.18 -0.02 12.00
C LEU A 2 -1.99 0.20 10.50
N HIS A 3 -0.74 0.25 10.03
CA HIS A 3 -0.44 0.45 8.61
C HIS A 3 -1.10 -0.61 7.70
N GLY A 4 -1.06 -1.89 8.07
CA GLY A 4 -1.76 -2.94 7.32
C GLY A 4 -3.28 -2.79 7.34
N ARG A 5 -3.85 -2.34 8.45
CA ARG A 5 -5.30 -2.20 8.61
C ARG A 5 -5.88 -0.97 7.91
N TYR A 6 -5.08 0.08 7.71
CA TYR A 6 -5.54 1.36 7.17
C TYR A 6 -4.90 1.74 5.82
N THR A 7 -3.75 1.16 5.47
CA THR A 7 -2.98 1.51 4.26
C THR A 7 -2.74 0.28 3.37
N CYS A 8 -2.04 -0.75 3.88
CA CYS A 8 -1.69 -1.95 3.12
C CYS A 8 -2.79 -3.02 3.18
N LEU A 9 -3.96 -2.68 2.62
CA LEU A 9 -5.14 -3.55 2.56
C LEU A 9 -4.96 -4.65 1.51
N ALA A 10 -5.43 -5.86 1.80
CA ALA A 10 -5.22 -7.03 0.94
C ALA A 10 -5.92 -6.97 -0.43
N ARG A 11 -7.03 -6.23 -0.57
CA ARG A 11 -7.80 -6.12 -1.82
C ARG A 11 -7.58 -4.81 -2.56
N THR A 12 -7.42 -3.72 -1.82
CA THR A 12 -7.30 -2.35 -2.35
C THR A 12 -6.25 -1.57 -1.56
N PRO A 13 -4.95 -1.92 -1.73
CA PRO A 13 -3.88 -1.27 -0.99
C PRO A 13 -3.75 0.19 -1.41
N ARG A 14 -3.67 1.10 -0.43
CA ARG A 14 -3.46 2.53 -0.69
C ARG A 14 -1.98 2.82 -0.85
N CYS A 15 -1.39 2.33 -1.94
CA CYS A 15 0.06 2.43 -2.17
C CYS A 15 0.52 3.89 -2.26
N GLY A 16 -0.26 4.79 -2.86
CA GLY A 16 0.06 6.23 -2.90
C GLY A 16 0.15 6.93 -1.54
N SER A 17 -0.48 6.37 -0.50
CA SER A 17 -0.35 6.84 0.90
C SER A 17 0.66 6.05 1.72
N CYS A 18 1.37 5.10 1.11
CA CYS A 18 2.33 4.25 1.78
C CYS A 18 3.71 4.92 1.82
N ILE A 19 4.36 4.91 2.98
CA ILE A 19 5.65 5.57 3.16
C ILE A 19 6.83 4.81 2.52
N ILE A 20 6.61 3.55 2.16
CA ILE A 20 7.59 2.66 1.52
C ILE A 20 7.19 2.32 0.09
N GLU A 21 6.35 3.12 -0.55
CA GLU A 21 5.82 2.86 -1.89
C GLU A 21 6.95 2.63 -2.90
N ASP A 22 7.94 3.50 -2.87
CA ASP A 22 9.18 3.50 -3.65
C ASP A 22 10.04 2.24 -3.44
N LEU A 23 9.99 1.63 -2.25
CA LEU A 23 10.69 0.40 -1.91
C LEU A 23 9.81 -0.86 -2.07
N CYS A 24 8.51 -0.71 -2.29
CA CYS A 24 7.57 -1.82 -2.31
C CYS A 24 7.59 -2.55 -3.65
N GLU A 25 7.97 -3.83 -3.65
CA GLU A 25 8.01 -4.70 -4.84
C GLU A 25 6.62 -5.21 -5.29
N TYR A 26 5.55 -4.77 -4.62
CA TYR A 26 4.20 -5.18 -4.96
C TYR A 26 3.81 -4.70 -6.36
N ARG A 27 3.38 -5.61 -7.24
CA ARG A 27 3.14 -5.30 -8.67
C ARG A 27 1.82 -4.61 -8.95
N ALA A 28 0.80 -4.84 -8.12
CA ALA A 28 -0.56 -4.31 -8.32
C ALA A 28 -0.79 -3.06 -7.47
N LYS A 29 0.13 -2.09 -7.51
CA LYS A 29 0.02 -0.87 -6.72
C LYS A 29 -1.22 -0.09 -7.13
N ASN A 30 -2.01 0.32 -6.14
CA ASN A 30 -3.07 1.30 -6.37
C ASN A 30 -2.51 2.70 -6.10
N LEU A 31 -2.26 3.43 -7.19
CA LEU A 31 -1.69 4.79 -7.21
C LEU A 31 -2.79 5.87 -7.28
N ASP A 32 -3.99 5.56 -6.79
CA ASP A 32 -5.12 6.51 -6.77
C ASP A 32 -4.78 7.83 -6.04
#